data_AF-A0A7C5MM40-F1
#
_entry.id   AF-A0A7C5MM40-F1
#
_cell.length_a   1.000
_cell.length_b   1.000
_cell.length_c   1.000
_cell.angle_alpha   90.00
_cell.angle_beta   90.00
_cell.angle_gamma   90.00
#
_symmetry.space_group_name_H-M   'P 1'
#
loop_
_entity.id
_entity.type
_entity.pdbx_description
1 polymer ?
#
loop_
_entity_poly.entity_id
_entity_poly.type
_entity_poly.pdbx_seq_one_letter_code
_entity_poly.pdbx_strand_id
1 'polypeptide(L)'
;MLVRNATVTTIAPTGTISLIAGCSSGIEPLFSLAATRQITGTGEISFVNRFARRCLEERGLWNEEIITRLSRTGSLGDCGPIPQDVRMVLATAHEIAPEWHVAHLAAAQAATDNAVSKTVNLPQNATPDDVAKVFMEAYRRRCKGVTVYRDGSRPEQVLRSGFGLCQECAV
;
A
#
# COMPACT_ATOMS: atom_id res chain seq x y z
N MET A 1 -8.92 -38.08 11.03
CA MET A 1 -7.54 -37.56 10.97
C MET A 1 -7.27 -36.86 12.30
N LEU A 2 -6.26 -37.25 13.06
CA LEU A 2 -5.88 -36.54 14.29
C LEU A 2 -5.11 -35.27 13.88
N VAL A 3 -5.68 -34.10 14.16
CA VAL A 3 -5.01 -32.81 13.93
C VAL A 3 -4.25 -32.39 15.19
N ARG A 4 -2.98 -31.97 15.02
CA ARG A 4 -2.10 -31.54 16.12
C ARG A 4 -2.40 -30.12 16.60
N ASN A 5 -2.84 -29.26 15.68
CA ASN A 5 -3.07 -27.83 15.90
C ASN A 5 -4.54 -27.51 15.60
N ALA A 6 -5.20 -26.75 16.49
CA ALA A 6 -6.58 -26.32 16.30
C ALA A 6 -6.73 -25.31 15.14
N THR A 7 -5.70 -24.51 14.90
CA THR A 7 -5.57 -23.55 13.79
C THR A 7 -4.13 -23.52 13.31
N VAL A 8 -3.88 -23.30 12.03
CA VAL A 8 -2.54 -23.31 11.42
C VAL A 8 -2.19 -22.05 10.65
N THR A 9 -3.17 -21.25 10.23
CA THR A 9 -2.94 -20.06 9.40
C THR A 9 -3.40 -18.75 10.05
N THR A 10 -2.58 -17.71 9.89
CA THR A 10 -2.85 -16.32 10.27
C THR A 10 -1.99 -15.41 9.40
N ILE A 11 -2.50 -14.24 9.02
CA ILE A 11 -1.72 -13.24 8.27
C ILE A 11 -1.46 -12.04 9.20
N ALA A 12 -0.30 -12.04 9.83
CA ALA A 12 0.15 -10.96 10.71
C ALA A 12 0.83 -9.82 9.92
N PRO A 13 0.96 -8.60 10.50
CA PRO A 13 1.77 -7.55 9.93
C PRO A 13 3.23 -8.00 9.79
N THR A 14 3.87 -7.67 8.66
CA THR A 14 5.25 -8.07 8.38
C THR A 14 6.18 -6.88 8.17
N GLY A 15 5.87 -5.70 8.69
CA GLY A 15 6.53 -4.43 8.31
C GLY A 15 8.05 -4.35 8.48
N THR A 16 8.62 -5.07 9.46
CA THR A 16 10.08 -5.16 9.64
C THR A 16 10.68 -6.32 8.84
N ILE A 17 10.08 -7.51 8.88
CA ILE A 17 10.63 -8.69 8.19
C ILE A 17 10.50 -8.58 6.66
N SER A 18 9.50 -7.85 6.15
CA SER A 18 9.36 -7.59 4.71
C SER A 18 10.47 -6.69 4.17
N LEU A 19 11.07 -5.84 5.02
CA LEU A 19 12.28 -5.11 4.64
C LEU A 19 13.47 -6.05 4.43
N ILE A 20 13.67 -6.96 5.38
CA ILE A 20 14.76 -7.94 5.32
C ILE A 20 14.60 -8.82 4.07
N ALA A 21 13.38 -9.24 3.77
CA ALA A 21 13.05 -10.01 2.58
C ALA A 21 12.98 -9.17 1.29
N GLY A 22 13.00 -7.84 1.40
CA GLY A 22 12.84 -6.93 0.28
C GLY A 22 11.51 -7.10 -0.47
N CYS A 23 10.39 -7.32 0.22
CA CYS A 23 9.06 -7.49 -0.38
C CYS A 23 8.01 -6.55 0.22
N SER A 24 6.79 -6.56 -0.33
CA SER A 24 5.65 -5.88 0.27
C SER A 24 5.28 -6.50 1.62
N SER A 25 4.57 -5.75 2.46
CA SER A 25 4.18 -6.22 3.79
C SER A 25 2.89 -7.03 3.71
N GLY A 26 2.93 -8.30 4.12
CA GLY A 26 1.77 -9.19 4.16
C GLY A 26 1.09 -9.28 2.79
N ILE A 27 -0.19 -8.91 2.76
CA ILE A 27 -1.02 -8.85 1.54
C ILE A 27 -1.37 -7.41 1.15
N GLU A 28 -0.60 -6.44 1.65
CA GLU A 28 -0.86 -5.03 1.38
C GLU A 28 -0.39 -4.65 -0.03
N PRO A 29 -1.18 -3.87 -0.79
CA PRO A 29 -0.66 -3.15 -1.95
C PRO A 29 0.47 -2.21 -1.54
N LEU A 30 1.31 -1.82 -2.51
CA LEU A 30 2.34 -0.82 -2.24
C LEU A 30 1.69 0.50 -1.85
N PHE A 31 2.05 1.01 -0.67
CA PHE A 31 1.60 2.33 -0.22
C PHE A 31 2.05 3.43 -1.20
N SER A 32 3.30 3.32 -1.67
CA SER A 32 3.92 4.22 -2.61
C SER A 32 4.98 3.48 -3.44
N LEU A 33 5.15 3.85 -4.71
CA LEU A 33 6.20 3.35 -5.60
C LEU A 33 7.55 4.02 -5.31
N ALA A 34 7.55 5.24 -4.80
CA ALA A 34 8.74 5.93 -4.32
C ALA A 34 8.45 6.58 -2.97
N ALA A 35 9.26 6.27 -1.96
CA ALA A 35 8.96 6.69 -0.59
C ALA A 35 10.23 7.05 0.16
N THR A 36 10.06 7.94 1.13
CA THR A 36 11.02 8.14 2.20
C THR A 36 10.56 7.33 3.41
N ARG A 37 11.45 6.48 3.92
CA ARG A 37 11.23 5.72 5.14
C ARG A 37 12.13 6.24 6.24
N GLN A 38 11.52 6.56 7.38
CA GLN A 38 12.26 6.88 8.59
C GLN A 38 12.78 5.58 9.23
N ILE A 39 14.07 5.54 9.51
CA ILE A 39 14.73 4.45 10.21
C ILE A 39 15.09 4.93 11.60
N THR A 40 14.51 4.27 12.61
CA THR A 40 14.72 4.60 14.01
C THR A 40 16.21 4.66 14.32
N GLY A 41 16.69 5.84 14.72
CA GLY A 41 18.08 6.08 15.14
C GLY A 41 19.11 6.28 14.01
N THR A 42 18.73 6.22 12.73
CA THR A 42 19.68 6.33 11.59
C THR A 42 19.29 7.35 10.51
N GLY A 43 18.09 7.95 10.58
CA GLY A 43 17.66 9.02 9.68
C GLY A 43 16.59 8.58 8.69
N GLU A 44 16.59 9.17 7.49
CA GLU A 44 15.60 8.91 6.45
C GLU A 44 16.29 8.31 5.20
N ILE A 45 15.69 7.27 4.61
CA ILE A 45 16.14 6.69 3.34
C ILE A 45 15.04 6.81 2.29
N SER A 46 15.38 7.41 1.16
CA SER A 46 14.53 7.55 -0.02
C SER A 46 14.81 6.42 -1.02
N PHE A 47 13.78 5.76 -1.53
CA PHE A 47 13.92 4.66 -2.48
C PHE A 47 12.78 4.61 -3.50
N VAL A 48 13.08 4.12 -4.70
CA VAL A 48 12.08 3.70 -5.70
C VAL A 48 11.93 2.18 -5.64
N ASN A 49 10.71 1.68 -5.70
CA ASN A 49 10.43 0.25 -5.78
C ASN A 49 11.12 -0.36 -7.01
N ARG A 50 11.98 -1.35 -6.77
CA ARG A 50 12.78 -1.98 -7.84
C ARG A 50 11.94 -2.61 -8.95
N PHE A 51 10.76 -3.14 -8.64
CA PHE A 51 9.88 -3.77 -9.64
C PHE A 51 9.15 -2.71 -10.47
N ALA A 52 8.78 -1.59 -9.85
CA ALA A 52 8.22 -0.45 -10.58
C ALA A 52 9.24 0.13 -11.56
N ARG A 53 10.48 0.37 -11.10
CA ARG A 53 11.58 0.83 -11.95
C ARG A 53 11.82 -0.14 -13.11
N ARG A 54 11.96 -1.44 -12.81
CA ARG A 54 12.16 -2.47 -13.84
C ARG A 54 11.03 -2.50 -14.87
N CYS A 55 9.78 -2.45 -14.43
CA CYS A 55 8.61 -2.43 -15.31
C CYS A 55 8.64 -1.23 -16.27
N LEU A 56 9.01 -0.04 -15.76
CA LEU A 56 9.12 1.17 -16.56
C LEU A 56 10.31 1.12 -17.54
N GLU A 57 11.46 0.61 -17.10
CA GLU A 57 12.65 0.44 -17.95
C GLU A 57 12.39 -0.55 -19.10
N GLU A 58 11.79 -1.72 -18.82
CA GLU A 58 11.45 -2.73 -19.83
C GLU A 58 10.43 -2.21 -20.86
N ARG A 59 9.60 -1.24 -20.48
CA ARG A 59 8.61 -0.60 -21.37
C ARG A 59 9.14 0.66 -22.07
N GLY A 60 10.39 1.05 -21.84
CA GLY A 60 10.97 2.28 -22.39
C GLY A 60 10.34 3.57 -21.84
N LEU A 61 9.70 3.51 -20.67
CA LEU A 61 8.99 4.62 -20.04
C LEU A 61 9.84 5.33 -18.96
N TRP A 62 11.00 4.79 -18.60
CA TRP A 62 11.85 5.37 -17.56
C TRP A 62 12.58 6.63 -18.07
N ASN A 63 12.09 7.81 -17.70
CA ASN A 63 12.61 9.11 -18.12
C ASN A 63 12.57 10.16 -16.97
N GLU A 64 13.15 11.34 -17.19
CA GLU A 64 13.23 12.41 -16.17
C GLU A 64 11.87 12.87 -15.64
N GLU A 65 10.83 12.89 -16.49
CA GLU A 65 9.47 13.27 -16.09
C GLU A 65 8.90 12.27 -15.06
N ILE A 66 9.03 10.97 -15.36
CA ILE A 66 8.60 9.87 -14.49
C ILE A 66 9.40 9.84 -13.19
N ILE A 67 10.72 10.02 -13.27
CA ILE A 67 11.59 10.09 -12.08
C ILE A 67 11.16 11.25 -11.19
N THR A 68 10.99 12.44 -11.76
CA THR A 68 10.58 13.64 -11.03
C THR A 68 9.20 13.44 -10.39
N ARG A 69 8.25 12.86 -11.13
CA ARG A 69 6.90 12.61 -10.61
C ARG A 69 6.88 11.61 -9.48
N LEU A 70 7.56 10.46 -9.65
CA LEU A 70 7.67 9.44 -8.60
C LEU A 70 8.35 10.03 -7.37
N SER A 71 9.44 10.77 -7.56
CA SER A 71 10.14 11.48 -6.48
C SER A 71 9.25 12.47 -5.75
N ARG A 72 8.30 13.13 -6.43
CA ARG A 72 7.43 14.12 -5.77
C ARG A 72 6.20 13.50 -5.11
N THR A 73 5.56 12.54 -5.77
CA THR A 73 4.21 12.07 -5.40
C THR A 73 4.16 10.63 -4.93
N GLY A 74 5.19 9.85 -5.25
CA GLY A 74 5.22 8.42 -4.94
C GLY A 74 4.32 7.55 -5.84
N SER A 75 3.55 8.13 -6.75
CA SER A 75 2.67 7.39 -7.67
C SER A 75 2.79 7.89 -9.11
N LEU A 76 2.24 7.10 -10.04
CA LEU A 76 2.19 7.43 -11.47
C LEU A 76 0.89 8.10 -11.89
N GLY A 77 -0.11 8.21 -11.00
CA GLY A 77 -1.45 8.80 -11.18
C GLY A 77 -1.65 9.63 -12.45
N ASP A 78 -1.40 10.94 -12.42
CA ASP A 78 -1.66 11.82 -13.57
C ASP A 78 -0.43 12.00 -14.50
N CYS A 79 0.58 11.14 -14.39
CA CYS A 79 1.84 11.32 -15.13
C CYS A 79 1.68 10.86 -16.57
N GLY A 80 1.84 11.76 -17.55
CA GLY A 80 2.01 11.48 -18.97
C GLY A 80 1.04 10.47 -19.62
N PRO A 81 1.28 10.08 -20.88
CA PRO A 81 0.56 9.00 -21.54
C PRO A 81 1.13 7.63 -21.13
N ILE A 82 1.07 7.28 -19.83
CA ILE A 82 1.42 5.92 -19.40
C ILE A 82 0.32 4.95 -19.86
N PRO A 83 0.69 3.83 -20.54
CA PRO A 83 -0.25 2.79 -20.92
C PRO A 83 -1.09 2.28 -19.75
N GLN A 84 -2.38 2.03 -20.00
CA GLN A 84 -3.33 1.64 -18.95
C GLN A 84 -2.93 0.34 -18.23
N ASP A 85 -2.33 -0.61 -18.93
CA ASP A 85 -1.85 -1.86 -18.32
C ASP A 85 -0.73 -1.61 -17.31
N VAL A 86 0.20 -0.70 -17.61
CA VAL A 86 1.25 -0.29 -16.68
C VAL A 86 0.66 0.43 -15.46
N ARG A 87 -0.34 1.32 -15.67
CA ARG A 87 -1.05 2.00 -14.57
C ARG A 87 -1.73 1.00 -13.63
N MET A 88 -2.41 0.01 -14.19
CA MET A 88 -3.11 -1.02 -13.42
C MET A 88 -2.15 -1.87 -12.57
N VAL A 89 -1.00 -2.25 -13.13
CA VAL A 89 0.01 -3.07 -12.41
C VAL A 89 0.72 -2.28 -11.32
N LEU A 90 0.96 -0.99 -11.54
CA LEU A 90 1.70 -0.12 -10.61
C LEU A 90 0.80 0.71 -9.69
N ALA A 91 -0.50 0.43 -9.66
CA ALA A 91 -1.44 1.13 -8.78
C ALA A 91 -1.05 0.98 -7.31
N THR A 92 -0.96 2.11 -6.62
CA THR A 92 -0.68 2.19 -5.19
C THR A 92 -1.95 1.98 -4.36
N ALA A 93 -1.79 1.80 -3.05
CA ALA A 93 -2.90 1.56 -2.13
C ALA A 93 -4.01 2.62 -2.18
N HIS A 94 -3.68 3.88 -2.51
CA HIS A 94 -4.62 5.00 -2.58
C HIS A 94 -5.33 5.08 -3.94
N GLU A 95 -4.76 4.47 -4.98
CA GLU A 95 -5.32 4.39 -6.33
C GLU A 95 -6.26 3.19 -6.50
N ILE A 96 -6.25 2.26 -5.53
CA ILE A 96 -7.14 1.09 -5.50
C ILE A 96 -8.40 1.42 -4.71
N ALA A 97 -9.57 1.22 -5.32
CA ALA A 97 -10.85 1.52 -4.67
C ALA A 97 -11.08 0.67 -3.40
N PRO A 98 -11.77 1.20 -2.37
CA PRO A 98 -11.94 0.52 -1.08
C PRO A 98 -12.57 -0.87 -1.18
N GLU A 99 -13.56 -1.05 -2.05
CA GLU A 99 -14.21 -2.33 -2.33
C GLU A 99 -13.22 -3.42 -2.82
N TRP A 100 -12.21 -3.05 -3.61
CA TRP A 100 -11.16 -3.98 -4.03
C TRP A 100 -10.22 -4.36 -2.89
N HIS A 101 -9.95 -3.44 -1.97
CA HIS A 101 -9.22 -3.76 -0.75
C HIS A 101 -9.97 -4.78 0.10
N VAL A 102 -11.28 -4.59 0.29
CA VAL A 102 -12.12 -5.54 1.04
C VAL A 102 -12.25 -6.87 0.31
N ALA A 103 -12.37 -6.87 -1.02
CA ALA A 103 -12.39 -8.09 -1.82
C ALA A 103 -11.09 -8.90 -1.66
N HIS A 104 -9.94 -8.22 -1.68
CA HIS A 104 -8.64 -8.83 -1.45
C HIS A 104 -8.51 -9.43 -0.03
N LEU A 105 -8.98 -8.70 0.98
CA LEU A 105 -9.07 -9.19 2.36
C LEU A 105 -9.91 -10.47 2.44
N ALA A 106 -11.10 -10.47 1.84
CA ALA A 106 -12.01 -11.60 1.87
C ALA A 106 -11.42 -12.84 1.19
N ALA A 107 -10.73 -12.64 0.06
CA ALA A 107 -10.03 -13.72 -0.65
C ALA A 107 -8.97 -14.40 0.24
N ALA A 108 -8.14 -13.60 0.94
CA ALA A 108 -7.15 -14.14 1.86
C ALA A 108 -7.78 -14.79 3.11
N GLN A 109 -8.86 -14.19 3.64
CA GLN A 109 -9.57 -14.71 4.80
C GLN A 109 -10.18 -16.08 4.57
N ALA A 110 -10.62 -16.39 3.33
CA ALA A 110 -11.21 -17.67 2.95
C ALA A 110 -10.24 -18.86 3.13
N ALA A 111 -8.93 -18.60 3.07
CA ALA A 111 -7.87 -19.59 3.27
C ALA A 111 -7.16 -19.46 4.62
N THR A 112 -7.71 -18.67 5.57
CA THR A 112 -7.07 -18.37 6.86
C THR A 112 -7.96 -18.77 8.05
N ASP A 113 -7.43 -19.59 8.95
CA ASP A 113 -8.10 -20.09 10.15
C ASP A 113 -8.34 -19.00 11.19
N ASN A 114 -7.36 -18.11 11.38
CA ASN A 114 -7.48 -16.93 12.22
C ASN A 114 -7.81 -15.70 11.35
N ALA A 115 -7.39 -14.51 11.77
CA ALA A 115 -7.66 -13.25 11.07
C ALA A 115 -6.53 -12.86 10.10
N VAL A 116 -6.83 -11.87 9.27
CA VAL A 116 -5.91 -11.26 8.33
C VAL A 116 -5.71 -9.79 8.70
N SER A 117 -4.48 -9.38 8.93
CA SER A 117 -4.12 -7.99 9.15
C SER A 117 -3.91 -7.30 7.81
N LYS A 118 -4.96 -6.63 7.33
CA LYS A 118 -4.92 -5.84 6.09
C LYS A 118 -5.71 -4.54 6.26
N THR A 119 -5.16 -3.48 5.71
CA THR A 119 -5.64 -2.10 5.82
C THR A 119 -6.36 -1.69 4.54
N VAL A 120 -7.55 -1.10 4.70
CA VAL A 120 -8.24 -0.37 3.65
C VAL A 120 -7.82 1.09 3.78
N ASN A 121 -7.06 1.58 2.80
CA ASN A 121 -6.61 2.97 2.76
C ASN A 121 -7.71 3.82 2.11
N LEU A 122 -8.14 4.86 2.82
CA LEU A 122 -9.14 5.81 2.38
C LEU A 122 -8.50 7.18 2.17
N PRO A 123 -8.99 7.98 1.19
CA PRO A 123 -8.49 9.32 0.97
C PRO A 123 -8.83 10.24 2.14
N GLN A 124 -8.10 11.35 2.27
CA GLN A 124 -8.26 12.30 3.39
C GLN A 124 -9.68 12.87 3.50
N ASN A 125 -10.39 13.03 2.39
CA ASN A 125 -11.77 13.52 2.33
C ASN A 125 -12.84 12.43 2.61
N ALA A 126 -12.44 11.19 2.92
CA ALA A 126 -13.39 10.12 3.21
C ALA A 126 -14.26 10.44 4.44
N THR A 127 -15.55 10.21 4.27
CA THR A 127 -16.57 10.50 5.29
C THR A 127 -16.72 9.33 6.27
N PRO A 128 -17.35 9.55 7.45
CA PRO A 128 -17.75 8.46 8.33
C PRO A 128 -18.61 7.40 7.62
N ASP A 129 -19.45 7.79 6.67
CA ASP A 129 -20.27 6.86 5.88
C ASP A 129 -19.41 5.97 4.98
N ASP A 130 -18.33 6.49 4.41
CA ASP A 130 -17.40 5.69 3.61
C ASP A 130 -16.66 4.65 4.47
N VAL A 131 -16.26 5.05 5.67
CA VAL A 131 -15.70 4.13 6.68
C VAL A 131 -16.73 3.05 7.04
N ALA A 132 -17.99 3.44 7.29
CA ALA A 132 -19.06 2.50 7.62
C ALA A 132 -19.33 1.51 6.47
N LYS A 133 -19.32 1.96 5.21
CA LYS A 133 -19.44 1.08 4.03
C LYS A 133 -18.37 0.01 4.01
N VAL A 134 -17.11 0.34 4.32
CA VAL A 134 -16.00 -0.62 4.39
C VAL A 134 -16.25 -1.69 5.44
N PHE A 135 -16.65 -1.30 6.67
CA PHE A 135 -16.98 -2.26 7.73
C PHE A 135 -18.17 -3.14 7.36
N MET A 136 -19.23 -2.56 6.80
CA MET A 136 -20.42 -3.32 6.40
C MET A 136 -20.13 -4.29 5.25
N GLU A 137 -19.29 -3.91 4.29
CA GLU A 137 -18.88 -4.78 3.20
C GLU A 137 -18.00 -5.94 3.70
N ALA A 138 -17.04 -5.66 4.59
CA ALA A 138 -16.23 -6.70 5.22
C ALA A 138 -17.10 -7.69 6.02
N TYR A 139 -18.11 -7.18 6.74
CA TYR A 139 -19.09 -8.01 7.45
C TYR A 139 -19.90 -8.90 6.49
N ARG A 140 -20.45 -8.33 5.40
CA ARG A 140 -21.20 -9.09 4.38
C ARG A 140 -20.37 -10.21 3.75
N ARG A 141 -19.06 -9.97 3.56
CA ARG A 141 -18.10 -10.95 3.05
C ARG A 141 -17.58 -11.93 4.10
N ARG A 142 -18.06 -11.86 5.34
CA ARG A 142 -17.67 -12.71 6.47
C ARG A 142 -16.19 -12.60 6.83
N CYS A 143 -15.59 -11.42 6.63
CA CYS A 143 -14.25 -11.14 7.12
C CYS A 143 -14.25 -11.12 8.66
N LYS A 144 -13.23 -11.71 9.30
CA LYS A 144 -13.16 -11.75 10.78
C LYS A 144 -12.72 -10.42 11.39
N GLY A 145 -12.12 -9.55 10.59
CA GLY A 145 -11.73 -8.20 10.96
C GLY A 145 -11.36 -7.40 9.71
N VAL A 146 -11.31 -6.09 9.86
CA VAL A 146 -10.82 -5.15 8.83
C VAL A 146 -10.21 -3.95 9.53
N THR A 147 -9.10 -3.45 9.01
CA THR A 147 -8.49 -2.20 9.47
C THR A 147 -8.78 -1.12 8.44
N VAL A 148 -9.14 0.08 8.90
CA VAL A 148 -9.33 1.25 8.04
C VAL A 148 -8.31 2.31 8.44
N TYR A 149 -7.61 2.87 7.45
CA TYR A 149 -6.75 4.03 7.63
C TYR A 149 -7.24 5.13 6.69
N ARG A 150 -7.61 6.28 7.25
CA ARG A 150 -7.94 7.47 6.47
C ARG A 150 -6.71 8.35 6.41
N ASP A 151 -6.29 8.72 5.21
CA ASP A 151 -5.11 9.56 5.07
C ASP A 151 -5.25 10.88 5.86
N GLY A 152 -4.13 11.34 6.41
CA GLY A 152 -4.07 12.49 7.31
C GLY A 152 -4.75 12.32 8.68
N SER A 153 -5.24 11.13 9.06
CA SER A 153 -5.88 10.92 10.38
C SER A 153 -4.89 10.79 11.55
N ARG A 154 -3.58 10.69 11.27
CA ARG A 154 -2.52 10.64 12.28
C ARG A 154 -1.42 11.67 11.94
N PRO A 155 -0.85 12.35 12.94
CA PRO A 155 0.18 13.39 12.73
C PRO A 155 1.52 12.82 12.27
N GLU A 156 1.84 11.59 12.68
CA GLU A 156 3.10 10.91 12.33
C GLU A 156 2.83 9.70 11.42
N GLN A 157 3.57 9.61 10.31
CA GLN A 157 3.52 8.49 9.38
C GLN A 157 4.94 7.93 9.18
N VAL A 158 5.09 6.62 9.34
CA VAL A 158 6.37 5.90 9.18
C VAL A 158 6.83 5.87 7.71
N LEU A 159 5.87 5.92 6.78
CA LEU A 159 6.09 5.96 5.34
C LEU A 159 5.49 7.26 4.81
N ARG A 160 6.30 8.02 4.07
CA ARG A 160 5.85 9.22 3.35
C ARG A 160 5.92 8.97 1.86
N SER A 161 4.87 9.35 1.14
CA SER A 161 4.82 9.25 -0.32
C SER A 161 5.76 10.27 -0.96
N GLY A 162 6.50 9.84 -1.98
CA GLY A 162 7.58 10.62 -2.58
C GLY A 162 8.84 10.67 -1.69
N PHE A 163 9.86 11.31 -2.22
CA PHE A 163 11.00 11.81 -1.49
C PHE A 163 10.56 13.12 -0.88
N GLY A 164 10.44 13.17 0.45
CA GLY A 164 10.03 14.37 1.15
C GLY A 164 10.85 15.55 0.66
N LEU A 165 10.25 16.41 -0.18
CA LEU A 165 10.91 17.64 -0.58
C LEU A 165 11.04 18.48 0.68
N CYS A 166 12.27 18.85 1.00
CA CYS A 166 12.57 19.85 2.00
C CYS A 166 11.64 21.05 1.78
N GLN A 167 10.90 21.47 2.81
CA GLN A 167 9.98 22.60 2.71
C GLN A 167 10.69 23.91 2.31
N GLU A 168 12.02 23.98 2.44
CA GLU A 168 12.84 25.12 1.99
C GLU A 168 13.18 25.10 0.49
N CYS A 169 13.06 23.94 -0.19
CA CYS A 169 13.43 23.80 -1.60
C CYS A 169 12.25 23.98 -2.57
N ALA A 170 11.08 24.36 -2.05
CA ALA A 170 9.86 24.60 -2.83
C ALA A 170 9.63 26.09 -3.18
N VAL A 171 10.69 26.90 -3.11
CA VAL A 171 10.71 28.32 -3.54
C VAL A 171 11.51 28.44 -4.84
#